data_AF-A0A1G3UGH6-F1
#
_entry.id   AF-A0A1G3UGH6-F1
#
_cell.length_a   1.000
_cell.length_b   1.000
_cell.length_c   1.000
_cell.angle_alpha   90.00
_cell.angle_beta   90.00
_cell.angle_gamma   90.00
#
_symmetry.space_group_name_H-M   'P 1'
#
loop_
_entity.id
_entity.type
_entity.pdbx_description
1 polymer ?
#
loop_
_entity_poly.entity_id
_entity_poly.type
_entity_poly.pdbx_seq_one_letter_code
_entity_poly.pdbx_strand_id
1 'polypeptide(L)'
;MEFDGDVLTIDINMSMEEIIEFEDFIRTRVDYIDIIEVKEEGSFKSSAFLSILSSLKKTKPELQIPFLEKRVAISPEYGTIHWICHD
;
A
#
# COMPACT_ATOMS: atom_id res chain seq x y z
N MET A 1 5.15 1.44 -10.90
CA MET A 1 5.11 0.14 -10.18
C MET A 1 6.23 -0.73 -10.73
N GLU A 2 7.02 -1.33 -9.86
CA GLU A 2 8.12 -2.25 -10.21
C GLU A 2 7.89 -3.56 -9.47
N PHE A 3 7.99 -4.69 -10.17
CA PHE A 3 7.79 -6.03 -9.62
C PHE A 3 9.09 -6.82 -9.78
N ASP A 4 9.71 -7.18 -8.66
CA ASP A 4 10.95 -7.95 -8.60
C ASP A 4 10.71 -9.23 -7.77
N GLY A 5 10.32 -10.30 -8.46
CA GLY A 5 10.07 -11.60 -7.82
C GLY A 5 8.90 -11.58 -6.83
N ASP A 6 9.21 -11.56 -5.55
CA ASP A 6 8.27 -11.54 -4.42
C ASP A 6 8.04 -10.14 -3.84
N VAL A 7 8.78 -9.13 -4.34
CA VAL A 7 8.70 -7.74 -3.89
C VAL A 7 7.98 -6.88 -4.91
N LEU A 8 6.95 -6.16 -4.45
CA LEU A 8 6.23 -5.18 -5.25
C LEU A 8 6.51 -3.77 -4.71
N THR A 9 7.16 -2.95 -5.53
CA THR A 9 7.46 -1.57 -5.18
C THR A 9 6.51 -0.61 -5.89
N ILE A 10 5.84 0.24 -5.10
CA ILE A 10 4.82 1.18 -5.56
C ILE A 10 5.05 2.58 -5.03
N ASP A 11 4.54 3.58 -5.74
CA ASP A 11 4.60 4.97 -5.32
C ASP A 11 3.43 5.30 -4.37
N ILE A 12 3.66 6.12 -3.35
CA ILE A 12 2.59 6.62 -2.47
C ILE A 12 1.70 7.66 -3.17
N ASN A 13 2.24 8.31 -4.20
CA ASN A 13 1.59 9.36 -4.98
C ASN A 13 0.94 8.76 -6.24
N MET A 14 -0.07 7.91 -6.04
CA MET A 14 -0.88 7.35 -7.13
C MET A 14 -2.18 8.13 -7.37
N SER A 15 -2.51 8.32 -8.64
CA SER A 15 -3.82 8.76 -9.11
C SER A 15 -4.88 7.66 -8.93
N MET A 16 -6.16 8.02 -9.07
CA MET A 16 -7.24 7.03 -8.97
C MET A 16 -7.19 5.96 -10.06
N GLU A 17 -6.73 6.30 -11.27
CA GLU A 17 -6.55 5.34 -12.36
C GLU A 17 -5.47 4.31 -12.01
N GLU A 18 -4.32 4.78 -11.51
CA GLU A 18 -3.22 3.92 -11.07
C GLU A 18 -3.62 3.03 -9.88
N ILE A 19 -4.48 3.53 -8.98
CA ILE A 19 -5.01 2.73 -7.86
C ILE A 19 -5.89 1.58 -8.36
N ILE A 20 -6.71 1.80 -9.39
CA ILE A 20 -7.55 0.76 -9.98
C ILE A 20 -6.67 -0.29 -10.66
N GLU A 21 -5.68 0.14 -11.44
CA GLU A 21 -4.72 -0.77 -12.09
C GLU A 21 -3.94 -1.60 -11.06
N PHE A 22 -3.53 -0.97 -9.96
CA PHE A 22 -2.85 -1.62 -8.85
C PHE A 22 -3.75 -2.69 -8.18
N GLU A 23 -5.02 -2.36 -7.94
CA GLU A 23 -5.97 -3.30 -7.34
C GLU A 23 -6.16 -4.53 -8.23
N ASP A 24 -6.39 -4.34 -9.53
CA ASP A 24 -6.54 -5.44 -10.49
C ASP A 24 -5.27 -6.27 -10.62
N PHE A 25 -4.11 -5.61 -10.59
CA PHE A 25 -2.81 -6.27 -10.65
C PHE A 25 -2.58 -7.18 -9.43
N ILE A 26 -2.79 -6.65 -8.22
CA ILE A 26 -2.57 -7.39 -6.97
C ILE A 26 -3.62 -8.47 -6.79
N ARG A 27 -4.89 -8.22 -7.08
CA ARG A 27 -5.96 -9.21 -6.85
C ARG A 27 -5.67 -10.56 -7.51
N THR A 28 -4.96 -10.55 -8.63
CA THR A 28 -4.60 -11.76 -9.38
C THR A 28 -3.28 -12.39 -8.93
N ARG A 29 -2.44 -11.65 -8.17
CA ARG A 29 -1.04 -12.01 -7.88
C ARG A 29 -0.66 -11.97 -6.40
N VAL A 30 -1.57 -11.58 -5.51
CA VAL A 30 -1.33 -11.38 -4.07
C VAL A 30 -0.69 -12.59 -3.41
N ASP A 31 -1.05 -13.80 -3.84
CA ASP A 31 -0.52 -15.04 -3.30
C ASP A 31 1.01 -15.16 -3.52
N TYR A 32 1.52 -14.56 -4.60
CA TYR A 32 2.93 -14.60 -4.99
C TYR A 32 3.74 -13.40 -4.49
N ILE A 33 3.11 -12.44 -3.82
CA ILE A 33 3.76 -11.24 -3.28
C ILE A 33 3.97 -11.46 -1.79
N ASP A 34 5.21 -11.32 -1.32
CA ASP A 34 5.53 -11.42 0.10
C ASP A 34 5.81 -10.05 0.72
N ILE A 35 6.26 -9.08 -0.09
CA ILE A 35 6.57 -7.72 0.39
C ILE A 35 5.98 -6.66 -0.55
N ILE A 36 5.28 -5.67 0.03
CA ILE A 36 4.88 -4.44 -0.67
C ILE A 36 5.67 -3.27 -0.09
N GLU A 37 6.57 -2.71 -0.90
CA GLU A 37 7.34 -1.53 -0.56
C GLU A 37 6.69 -0.27 -1.15
N VAL A 38 6.48 0.73 -0.31
CA VAL A 38 5.97 2.04 -0.75
C VAL A 38 7.13 3.02 -0.81
N LYS A 39 7.43 3.54 -2.01
CA LYS A 39 8.36 4.66 -2.19
C LYS A 39 7.73 5.89 -1.54
N GLU A 40 8.38 6.42 -0.50
CA GLU A 40 7.92 7.61 0.23
C GLU A 40 8.31 8.93 -0.46
N GLU A 41 8.73 8.88 -1.72
CA GLU A 41 9.01 10.05 -2.55
C GLU A 41 7.71 10.70 -3.03
N GLY A 42 6.83 11.12 -2.12
CA GLY A 42 5.56 11.73 -2.50
C GLY A 42 4.64 12.07 -1.33
N SER A 43 3.59 12.84 -1.64
CA SER A 43 2.46 13.02 -0.71
C SER A 43 1.47 11.88 -0.86
N PHE A 44 0.96 11.39 0.28
CA PHE A 44 -0.19 10.49 0.27
C PHE A 44 -1.44 11.25 -0.17
N LYS A 45 -1.98 10.89 -1.34
CA LYS A 45 -3.08 11.60 -1.98
C LYS A 45 -4.45 10.94 -1.90
N SER A 46 -4.54 9.67 -1.48
CA SER A 46 -5.80 8.93 -1.56
C SER A 46 -6.00 7.91 -0.45
N SER A 47 -7.08 8.08 0.32
CA SER A 47 -7.53 7.12 1.33
C SER A 47 -7.90 5.75 0.76
N ALA A 48 -8.23 5.67 -0.53
CA ALA A 48 -8.52 4.40 -1.22
C ALA A 48 -7.28 3.50 -1.25
N PHE A 49 -6.11 4.08 -1.50
CA PHE A 49 -4.85 3.34 -1.49
C PHE A 49 -4.56 2.71 -0.12
N LEU A 50 -4.73 3.47 0.96
CA LEU A 50 -4.58 2.95 2.32
C LEU A 50 -5.59 1.83 2.63
N SER A 51 -6.82 1.98 2.14
CA SER A 51 -7.88 0.98 2.30
C SER A 51 -7.54 -0.33 1.59
N ILE A 52 -6.94 -0.26 0.41
CA ILE A 52 -6.46 -1.44 -0.33
C ILE A 52 -5.32 -2.10 0.44
N LEU A 53 -4.27 -1.36 0.84
CA LEU A 53 -3.15 -1.93 1.60
C LEU A 53 -3.62 -2.63 2.89
N SER A 54 -4.52 -1.99 3.64
CA SER A 54 -5.12 -2.55 4.86
C SER A 54 -5.92 -3.82 4.56
N SER A 55 -6.68 -3.84 3.47
CA SER A 55 -7.43 -5.02 3.04
C SER A 55 -6.52 -6.16 2.62
N LEU A 56 -5.41 -5.88 1.94
CA LEU A 56 -4.42 -6.88 1.55
C LEU A 56 -3.77 -7.53 2.77
N LYS A 57 -3.38 -6.73 3.77
CA LYS A 57 -2.84 -7.24 5.04
C LYS A 57 -3.84 -8.12 5.80
N LYS A 58 -5.15 -7.85 5.68
CA LYS A 58 -6.20 -8.71 6.24
C LYS A 58 -6.40 -10.02 5.47
N THR A 59 -6.27 -9.97 4.14
CA THR A 59 -6.43 -11.15 3.28
C THR A 59 -5.23 -12.09 3.38
N LYS A 60 -4.01 -11.54 3.43
CA LYS A 60 -2.74 -12.26 3.56
C LYS A 60 -1.96 -11.70 4.76
N PRO A 61 -2.19 -12.18 6.00
CA PRO A 61 -1.53 -11.65 7.21
C PRO A 61 0.00 -11.71 7.18
N GLU A 62 0.56 -12.69 6.48
CA GLU A 62 1.99 -12.87 6.27
C GLU A 62 2.61 -11.85 5.29
N LEU A 63 1.80 -11.13 4.52
CA LEU A 63 2.25 -10.08 3.60
C LEU A 63 2.91 -8.94 4.38
N GLN A 64 4.17 -8.63 4.07
CA GLN A 64 4.88 -7.54 4.72
C GLN A 64 4.58 -6.23 4.00
N ILE A 65 4.09 -5.24 4.75
CA ILE A 65 3.83 -3.89 4.23
C ILE A 65 4.44 -2.89 5.22
N PRO A 66 5.75 -2.60 5.14
CA PRO A 66 6.45 -1.75 6.11
C PRO A 66 5.80 -0.37 6.29
N PHE A 67 5.16 0.15 5.24
CA PHE A 67 4.40 1.40 5.31
C PHE A 67 3.30 1.35 6.38
N LEU A 68 2.52 0.26 6.47
CA LEU A 68 1.46 0.12 7.47
C LEU A 68 2.03 -0.07 8.89
N GLU A 69 3.23 -0.64 9.01
CA GLU A 69 3.89 -0.87 10.29
C GLU A 69 4.39 0.42 10.95
N LYS A 70 4.64 1.47 10.16
CA LYS A 70 5.01 2.80 10.67
C LYS A 70 3.90 3.46 11.50
N ARG A 71 2.63 3.05 11.32
CA ARG A 71 1.43 3.55 12.04
C ARG A 71 1.16 5.06 11.94
N VAL A 72 1.96 5.77 11.16
CA VAL A 72 1.84 7.21 10.92
C VAL A 72 2.25 7.51 9.48
N ALA A 73 1.47 8.36 8.81
CA ALA A 73 1.87 9.00 7.57
C ALA A 73 1.56 10.50 7.63
N ILE A 74 2.43 11.30 7.02
CA ILE A 74 2.22 12.74 6.88
C ILE A 74 1.79 13.01 5.44
N SER A 75 0.62 13.62 5.30
CA SER A 75 0.08 14.07 4.02
C SER A 75 -0.14 15.59 4.10
N PRO A 76 0.32 16.38 3.12
CA PRO A 76 -0.07 17.77 2.96
C PRO A 76 -1.59 17.96 2.84
N GLU A 77 -2.29 17.00 2.22
CA GLU A 77 -3.73 17.08 1.92
C GLU A 77 -4.59 16.64 3.12
N TYR A 78 -4.15 15.63 3.87
CA TYR A 78 -4.91 15.03 4.98
C TYR A 78 -4.33 15.31 6.38
N GLY A 79 -3.17 15.98 6.46
CA GLY A 79 -2.44 16.19 7.70
C GLY A 79 -1.73 14.94 8.20
N THR A 80 -1.66 14.75 9.52
CA THR A 80 -1.05 13.55 10.12
C THR A 80 -2.10 12.45 10.24
N ILE A 81 -1.90 11.35 9.54
CA ILE A 81 -2.78 10.19 9.57
C ILE A 81 -2.18 9.17 10.53
N HIS A 82 -2.98 8.73 11.50
CA HIS A 82 -2.65 7.63 12.40
C HIS A 82 -3.58 6.45 12.14
N TRP A 83 -3.07 5.23 12.25
CA TRP A 83 -3.91 4.03 12.21
C TRP A 83 -3.44 2.99 13.22
N ILE A 84 -4.38 2.14 13.61
CA ILE A 84 -4.15 1.03 14.53
C ILE A 84 -4.27 -0.24 13.71
N CYS A 85 -3.16 -0.93 13.51
CA CYS A 85 -3.17 -2.32 13.07
C CYS A 85 -3.44 -3.20 14.30
N HIS A 86 -4.53 -3.96 14.24
CA HIS A 86 -4.78 -5.08 15.13
C HIS A 86 -4.22 -6.32 14.41
N ASP A 87 -3.21 -6.94 15.03
CA ASP A 87 -2.62 -8.21 14.59
C ASP A 87 -3.61 -9.38 14.75
#